data_AF-A0A933NIF2-F1
#
_entry.id   AF-A0A933NIF2-F1
#
_cell.length_a   1.000
_cell.length_b   1.000
_cell.length_c   1.000
_cell.angle_alpha   90.00
_cell.angle_beta   90.00
_cell.angle_gamma   90.00
#
_symmetry.space_group_name_H-M   'P 1'
#
loop_
_entity.id
_entity.type
_entity.pdbx_description
1 polymer ?
#
loop_
_entity_poly.entity_id
_entity_poly.type
_entity_poly.pdbx_seq_one_letter_code
_entity_poly.pdbx_strand_id
1 'polypeptide(L)'
;MESRQSVAVRGASSIGARRVVLSPRVGRRPGAGRGPVSGLSLLELLITISLITIMVGAASYNYSNVIAEQNEGKARSECRQFVKALKTWENKKGIPISEYVDTSEGSQKFTLKMLEADRVMASIPDDPWTLPYEIDTRKGVVFSCGADKRPGTFDDIVIPFRAPFEALNARFDVGNRAVVVSFSRAVSRATITTETVKVTGGSPPAQITTLSVDMTNPYQVKAFLNRGYTSATFSVQVATTITSTDGTPLSSAATLSTAGSRSTT
;
A
#
# COMPACT_ATOMS: atom_id res chain seq x y z
N MET A 1 -33.76 -46.87 16.02
CA MET A 1 -33.28 -45.49 15.90
C MET A 1 -32.42 -45.42 14.64
N GLU A 2 -33.03 -45.48 13.45
CA GLU A 2 -33.59 -44.31 12.71
C GLU A 2 -32.51 -43.21 12.56
N SER A 3 -32.15 -42.68 11.38
CA SER A 3 -32.89 -42.52 10.13
C SER A 3 -31.91 -42.22 8.99
N ARG A 4 -32.13 -42.85 7.82
CA ARG A 4 -31.60 -42.43 6.51
C ARG A 4 -32.71 -41.67 5.79
N GLN A 5 -32.53 -40.39 5.47
CA GLN A 5 -33.24 -39.67 4.40
C GLN A 5 -32.30 -38.56 3.90
N SER A 6 -31.79 -38.52 2.66
CA SER A 6 -32.48 -38.33 1.37
C SER A 6 -33.43 -37.14 1.36
N VAL A 7 -32.94 -35.96 1.00
CA VAL A 7 -33.79 -34.85 0.51
C VAL A 7 -33.13 -34.20 -0.71
N ALA A 8 -33.66 -34.55 -1.89
CA ALA A 8 -33.51 -33.79 -3.11
C ALA A 8 -34.47 -32.60 -3.06
N VAL A 9 -33.96 -31.37 -3.13
CA VAL A 9 -34.80 -30.17 -3.29
C VAL A 9 -34.91 -29.86 -4.79
N ARG A 10 -35.95 -30.43 -5.42
CA ARG A 10 -36.51 -29.91 -6.67
C ARG A 10 -37.47 -28.77 -6.32
N GLY A 11 -37.07 -27.54 -6.63
CA GLY A 11 -37.93 -26.36 -6.56
C GLY A 11 -37.99 -25.69 -7.93
N ALA A 12 -38.77 -26.25 -8.85
CA ALA A 12 -39.15 -25.59 -10.09
C ALA A 12 -40.23 -24.55 -9.76
N SER A 13 -39.87 -23.26 -9.78
CA SER A 13 -40.83 -22.16 -9.62
C SER A 13 -41.29 -21.65 -10.98
N SER A 14 -42.49 -22.11 -11.34
CA SER A 14 -43.55 -21.45 -12.10
C SER A 14 -43.18 -20.30 -13.06
N ILE A 15 -43.25 -20.65 -14.35
CA ILE A 15 -43.46 -19.77 -15.49
C ILE A 15 -44.78 -19.00 -15.29
N GLY A 16 -44.67 -17.70 -14.99
CA GLY A 16 -45.79 -16.77 -14.98
C GLY A 16 -46.20 -16.41 -16.41
N ALA A 17 -47.11 -17.19 -16.99
CA ALA A 17 -47.78 -16.86 -18.25
C ALA A 17 -48.72 -15.67 -18.03
N ARG A 18 -48.25 -14.46 -18.35
CA ARG A 18 -49.11 -13.26 -18.34
C ARG A 18 -49.94 -13.23 -19.62
N ARG A 19 -51.19 -13.68 -19.49
CA ARG A 19 -52.23 -13.69 -20.52
C ARG A 19 -52.53 -12.25 -20.96
N VAL A 20 -52.08 -11.87 -22.15
CA VAL A 20 -52.50 -10.63 -22.81
C VAL A 20 -53.90 -10.85 -23.37
N VAL A 21 -54.89 -10.21 -22.75
CA VAL A 21 -56.26 -10.15 -23.28
C VAL A 21 -56.28 -9.13 -24.41
N LEU A 22 -56.41 -9.62 -25.63
CA LEU A 22 -56.80 -8.83 -26.79
C LEU A 22 -58.33 -8.74 -26.81
N SER A 23 -58.86 -7.52 -26.73
CA SER A 23 -60.22 -7.22 -27.21
C SER A 23 -60.16 -6.11 -28.27
N PRO A 24 -61.02 -6.15 -29.31
CA PRO A 24 -60.78 -5.47 -30.56
C PRO A 24 -61.63 -4.20 -30.76
N ARG A 25 -61.02 -3.29 -31.53
CA ARG A 25 -61.58 -2.42 -32.59
C ARG A 25 -62.66 -1.35 -32.29
N VAL A 26 -62.24 -0.15 -32.70
CA VAL A 26 -62.93 0.86 -33.54
C VAL A 26 -63.63 2.01 -32.82
N GLY A 27 -62.96 3.17 -32.93
CA GLY A 27 -63.54 4.50 -32.85
C GLY A 27 -62.68 5.47 -33.65
N ARG A 28 -62.82 5.47 -34.99
CA ARG A 28 -62.20 6.46 -35.88
C ARG A 28 -62.97 7.76 -35.74
N ARG A 29 -62.35 8.81 -35.19
CA ARG A 29 -62.77 10.20 -35.38
C ARG A 29 -61.60 10.99 -35.98
N PRO A 30 -61.73 11.55 -37.18
CA PRO A 30 -60.77 12.51 -37.71
C PRO A 30 -61.10 13.88 -37.09
N GLY A 31 -60.39 14.24 -36.03
CA GLY A 31 -60.47 15.55 -35.40
C GLY A 31 -59.18 16.32 -35.70
N ALA A 32 -59.27 17.23 -36.66
CA ALA A 32 -58.21 18.16 -37.03
C ALA A 32 -57.72 18.94 -35.81
N GLY A 33 -56.40 18.96 -35.66
CA GLY A 33 -55.70 19.70 -34.62
C GLY A 33 -54.20 19.58 -34.82
N ARG A 34 -53.72 19.78 -36.06
CA ARG A 34 -52.33 20.22 -36.23
C ARG A 34 -52.26 21.60 -35.60
N GLY A 35 -51.90 21.66 -34.32
CA GLY A 35 -51.41 22.90 -33.74
C GLY A 35 -50.32 23.44 -34.67
N PRO A 36 -50.23 24.77 -34.86
CA PRO A 36 -49.19 25.33 -35.69
C PRO A 36 -47.86 24.78 -35.18
N VAL A 37 -47.11 24.10 -36.05
CA VAL A 37 -45.68 23.90 -35.83
C VAL A 37 -45.09 25.29 -35.92
N SER A 38 -45.07 25.98 -34.78
CA SER A 38 -44.42 27.26 -34.60
C SER A 38 -42.96 27.05 -34.96
N GLY A 39 -42.56 27.53 -36.14
CA GLY A 39 -41.16 27.60 -36.51
C GLY A 39 -40.42 28.39 -35.43
N LEU A 40 -39.29 27.84 -34.97
CA LEU A 40 -38.47 28.43 -33.93
C LEU A 40 -38.16 29.89 -34.31
N SER A 41 -38.55 30.84 -33.46
CA SER A 41 -38.28 32.25 -33.70
C SER A 41 -36.75 32.46 -33.74
N LEU A 42 -36.27 33.22 -34.71
CA LEU A 42 -34.85 33.59 -34.82
C LEU A 42 -34.31 34.19 -33.51
N LEU A 43 -35.15 34.97 -32.83
CA LEU A 43 -34.83 35.59 -31.54
C LEU A 43 -34.76 34.56 -30.41
N GLU A 44 -35.65 33.58 -30.42
CA GLU A 44 -35.66 32.49 -29.43
C GLU A 44 -34.39 31.64 -29.57
N LEU A 45 -34.04 31.28 -30.80
CA LEU A 45 -32.79 30.58 -31.08
C LEU A 45 -31.58 31.39 -30.62
N LEU A 46 -31.55 32.70 -30.91
CA LEU A 46 -30.44 33.58 -30.56
C LEU A 46 -30.25 33.71 -29.04
N ILE A 47 -31.34 33.84 -28.28
CA ILE A 47 -31.27 33.88 -26.82
C ILE A 47 -30.82 32.53 -26.27
N THR A 48 -31.34 31.41 -26.79
CA THR A 48 -30.95 30.07 -26.33
C THR A 48 -29.46 29.80 -26.54
N ILE A 49 -28.92 30.06 -27.74
CA ILE A 49 -27.48 29.86 -28.00
C ILE A 49 -26.62 30.79 -27.13
N SER A 50 -27.10 32.01 -26.86
CA SER A 50 -26.39 32.96 -26.01
C SER A 50 -26.32 32.46 -24.56
N LEU A 51 -27.43 31.96 -24.01
CA LEU A 51 -27.49 31.41 -22.65
C LEU A 51 -26.63 30.14 -22.51
N ILE A 52 -26.66 29.24 -23.51
CA ILE A 52 -25.81 28.04 -23.52
C ILE A 52 -24.33 28.43 -23.53
N THR A 53 -23.95 29.41 -24.35
CA THR A 53 -22.54 29.85 -24.45
C THR A 53 -22.02 30.40 -23.12
N ILE A 54 -22.83 31.20 -22.42
CA ILE A 54 -22.48 31.72 -21.09
C ILE A 54 -22.33 30.57 -20.09
N MET A 55 -23.23 29.60 -20.10
CA MET A 55 -23.16 28.45 -19.19
C MET A 55 -21.94 27.55 -19.46
N VAL A 56 -21.63 27.25 -20.72
CA VAL A 56 -20.46 26.44 -21.09
C VAL A 56 -19.17 27.18 -20.72
N GLY A 57 -19.10 28.49 -20.95
CA GLY A 57 -17.96 29.32 -20.56
C GLY A 57 -17.72 29.27 -19.05
N ALA A 58 -18.77 29.41 -18.25
CA ALA A 58 -18.68 29.33 -16.78
C ALA A 58 -18.29 27.93 -16.27
N ALA A 59 -18.79 26.86 -16.88
CA ALA A 59 -18.48 25.49 -16.47
C ALA A 59 -17.06 25.03 -16.83
N SER A 60 -16.46 25.60 -17.87
CA SER A 60 -15.16 25.15 -18.40
C SER A 60 -13.97 25.45 -17.47
N TYR A 61 -14.09 26.48 -16.62
CA TYR A 61 -12.96 26.99 -15.85
C TYR A 61 -12.32 25.97 -14.88
N ASN A 62 -13.10 25.02 -14.34
CA ASN A 62 -12.61 24.09 -13.31
C ASN A 62 -12.38 22.65 -13.82
N TYR A 63 -12.62 22.38 -15.10
CA TYR A 63 -12.62 21.01 -15.61
C TYR A 63 -11.24 20.33 -15.50
N SER A 64 -10.16 21.07 -15.71
CA SER A 64 -8.78 20.54 -15.63
C SER A 64 -8.42 20.06 -14.22
N ASN A 65 -8.81 20.80 -13.18
CA ASN A 65 -8.49 20.45 -11.79
C ASN A 65 -9.27 19.21 -11.35
N VAL A 66 -10.53 19.08 -11.81
CA VAL A 66 -11.35 17.90 -11.52
C VAL A 66 -10.75 16.64 -12.15
N ILE A 67 -10.27 16.72 -13.41
CA ILE A 67 -9.59 15.59 -14.04
C ILE A 67 -8.30 15.22 -13.28
N ALA A 68 -7.50 16.23 -12.90
CA ALA A 68 -6.26 15.98 -12.17
C ALA A 68 -6.53 15.24 -10.84
N GLU A 69 -7.50 15.72 -10.05
CA GLU A 69 -7.89 15.08 -8.79
C GLU A 69 -8.46 13.67 -9.00
N GLN A 70 -9.27 13.47 -10.04
CA GLN A 70 -9.80 12.16 -10.40
C GLN A 70 -8.68 11.17 -10.79
N ASN A 71 -7.72 11.62 -11.59
CA ASN A 71 -6.57 10.82 -11.98
C ASN A 71 -5.72 10.45 -10.76
N GLU A 72 -5.39 11.42 -9.91
CA GLU A 72 -4.67 11.14 -8.65
C GLU A 72 -5.41 10.15 -7.74
N GLY A 73 -6.73 10.35 -7.59
CA GLY A 73 -7.60 9.46 -6.81
C GLY A 73 -7.61 8.03 -7.36
N LYS A 74 -7.70 7.88 -8.68
CA LYS A 74 -7.65 6.58 -9.37
C LYS A 74 -6.29 5.91 -9.17
N ALA A 75 -5.20 6.61 -9.45
CA ALA A 75 -3.85 6.07 -9.31
C ALA A 75 -3.54 5.63 -7.86
N ARG A 76 -3.93 6.46 -6.89
CA ARG A 76 -3.79 6.13 -5.46
C ARG A 76 -4.62 4.91 -5.06
N SER A 77 -5.82 4.75 -5.61
CA SER A 77 -6.66 3.57 -5.38
C SER A 77 -6.01 2.30 -5.92
N GLU A 78 -5.49 2.35 -7.15
CA GLU A 78 -4.80 1.23 -7.81
C GLU A 78 -3.50 0.85 -7.09
N CYS A 79 -2.67 1.83 -6.69
CA CYS A 79 -1.50 1.59 -5.83
C CYS A 79 -1.86 0.81 -4.55
N ARG A 80 -2.98 1.13 -3.89
CA ARG A 80 -3.43 0.37 -2.71
C ARG A 80 -3.88 -1.05 -3.06
N GLN A 81 -4.44 -1.27 -4.24
CA GLN A 81 -4.77 -2.62 -4.70
C GLN A 81 -3.51 -3.45 -4.92
N PHE A 82 -2.47 -2.87 -5.54
CA PHE A 82 -1.17 -3.53 -5.65
C PHE A 82 -0.58 -3.86 -4.28
N VAL A 83 -0.63 -2.94 -3.30
CA VAL A 83 -0.19 -3.24 -1.92
C VAL A 83 -0.90 -4.45 -1.33
N LYS A 84 -2.22 -4.58 -1.53
CA LYS A 84 -2.96 -5.76 -1.07
C LYS A 84 -2.53 -7.03 -1.80
N ALA A 85 -2.37 -6.95 -3.13
CA ALA A 85 -1.92 -8.07 -3.96
C ALA A 85 -0.51 -8.53 -3.56
N LEU A 86 0.43 -7.60 -3.34
CA LEU A 86 1.80 -7.89 -2.89
C LEU A 86 1.80 -8.64 -1.56
N LYS A 87 0.99 -8.20 -0.59
CA LYS A 87 0.86 -8.91 0.70
C LYS A 87 0.29 -10.31 0.54
N THR A 88 -0.74 -10.48 -0.31
CA THR A 88 -1.29 -11.79 -0.62
C THR A 88 -0.24 -12.69 -1.29
N TRP A 89 0.57 -12.13 -2.18
CA TRP A 89 1.66 -12.85 -2.84
C TRP A 89 2.74 -13.30 -1.84
N GLU A 90 3.19 -12.41 -0.95
CA GLU A 90 4.17 -12.73 0.11
C GLU A 90 3.64 -13.84 1.01
N ASN A 91 2.38 -13.74 1.44
CA ASN A 91 1.73 -14.77 2.25
C ASN A 91 1.63 -16.12 1.51
N LYS A 92 1.35 -16.10 0.20
CA LYS A 92 1.23 -17.31 -0.62
C LYS A 92 2.57 -18.01 -0.83
N LYS A 93 3.65 -17.25 -1.03
CA LYS A 93 4.99 -17.80 -1.28
C LYS A 93 5.78 -18.05 0.01
N GLY A 94 5.40 -17.43 1.12
CA GLY A 94 6.08 -17.53 2.40
C GLY A 94 7.45 -16.85 2.43
N ILE A 95 7.80 -16.10 1.38
CA ILE A 95 9.06 -15.37 1.25
C ILE A 95 8.77 -13.89 0.98
N PRO A 96 9.59 -12.98 1.53
CA PRO A 96 9.46 -11.56 1.24
C PRO A 96 9.83 -11.28 -0.23
N ILE A 97 9.09 -10.37 -0.87
CA ILE A 97 9.31 -9.99 -2.29
C ILE A 97 10.75 -9.54 -2.57
N SER A 98 11.37 -8.86 -1.62
CA SER A 98 12.77 -8.43 -1.71
C SER A 98 13.80 -9.54 -1.82
N GLU A 99 13.48 -10.73 -1.31
CA GLU A 99 14.34 -11.92 -1.35
C GLU A 99 13.93 -12.86 -2.48
N TYR A 100 12.94 -12.46 -3.30
CA TYR A 100 12.57 -13.23 -4.47
C TYR A 100 13.74 -13.28 -5.46
N VAL A 101 14.18 -14.50 -5.75
CA VAL A 101 15.16 -14.80 -6.79
C VAL A 101 14.50 -15.75 -7.75
N ASP A 102 14.34 -15.34 -9.01
CA ASP A 102 13.88 -16.24 -10.05
C ASP A 102 14.97 -17.29 -10.34
N THR A 103 14.65 -18.55 -10.07
CA THR A 103 15.52 -19.71 -10.33
C THR A 103 15.80 -19.94 -11.82
N SER A 104 15.01 -19.37 -12.73
CA SER A 104 15.08 -19.67 -14.16
C SER A 104 16.02 -18.77 -14.96
N GLU A 105 16.38 -17.57 -14.47
CA GLU A 105 17.17 -16.60 -15.26
C GLU A 105 18.28 -15.86 -14.49
N GLY A 106 18.56 -16.23 -13.24
CA GLY A 106 19.50 -15.46 -12.40
C GLY A 106 18.87 -14.13 -11.95
N SER A 107 19.32 -13.62 -10.80
CA SER A 107 18.77 -12.50 -10.01
C SER A 107 17.85 -11.49 -10.74
N GLN A 108 16.60 -11.88 -11.02
CA GLN A 108 15.60 -10.96 -11.56
C GLN A 108 14.95 -10.16 -10.42
N LYS A 109 14.83 -8.84 -10.63
CA LYS A 109 14.07 -7.95 -9.73
C LYS A 109 12.58 -8.27 -9.87
N PHE A 110 11.88 -8.46 -8.75
CA PHE A 110 10.43 -8.65 -8.75
C PHE A 110 9.72 -7.50 -9.48
N THR A 111 8.76 -7.84 -10.35
CA THR A 111 7.98 -6.89 -11.16
C THR A 111 6.48 -7.11 -10.94
N LEU A 112 5.66 -6.05 -11.01
CA LEU A 112 4.20 -6.16 -10.81
C LEU A 112 3.53 -7.18 -11.75
N LYS A 113 4.08 -7.41 -12.95
CA LYS A 113 3.61 -8.45 -13.88
C LYS A 113 3.66 -9.87 -13.30
N MET A 114 4.52 -10.13 -12.31
CA MET A 114 4.55 -11.42 -11.61
C MET A 114 3.27 -11.67 -10.80
N LEU A 115 2.57 -10.62 -10.35
CA LEU A 115 1.27 -10.75 -9.69
C LEU A 115 0.21 -11.32 -10.63
N GLU A 116 0.28 -10.96 -11.91
CA GLU A 116 -0.60 -11.52 -12.95
C GLU A 116 -0.22 -12.98 -13.26
N ALA A 117 1.08 -13.26 -13.44
CA ALA A 117 1.58 -14.61 -13.69
C ALA A 117 1.20 -15.60 -12.58
N ASP A 118 1.28 -15.17 -11.31
CA ASP A 118 0.92 -15.99 -10.15
C ASP A 118 -0.59 -15.99 -9.82
N ARG A 119 -1.42 -15.39 -10.69
CA ARG A 119 -2.88 -15.25 -10.55
C ARG A 119 -3.31 -14.59 -9.24
N VAL A 120 -2.49 -13.67 -8.73
CA VAL A 120 -2.84 -12.82 -7.59
C VAL A 120 -3.67 -11.63 -8.06
N MET A 121 -3.43 -11.17 -9.28
CA MET A 121 -4.23 -10.14 -9.96
C MET A 121 -4.63 -10.62 -11.36
N ALA A 122 -5.78 -10.18 -11.87
CA ALA A 122 -6.29 -10.63 -13.17
C ALA A 122 -5.54 -9.97 -14.35
N SER A 123 -5.24 -8.69 -14.24
CA SER A 123 -4.45 -7.92 -15.20
C SER A 123 -3.84 -6.71 -14.50
N ILE A 124 -2.65 -6.29 -14.93
CA ILE A 124 -2.04 -5.05 -14.46
C ILE A 124 -2.50 -3.88 -15.33
N PRO A 125 -3.29 -2.91 -14.82
CA PRO A 125 -3.66 -1.72 -15.57
C PRO A 125 -2.48 -0.74 -15.68
N ASP A 126 -2.50 0.09 -16.71
CA ASP A 126 -1.69 1.30 -16.79
C ASP A 126 -2.29 2.41 -15.91
N ASP A 127 -1.44 3.32 -15.48
CA ASP A 127 -1.85 4.49 -14.73
C ASP A 127 -2.67 5.48 -15.58
N PRO A 128 -3.31 6.50 -14.97
CA PRO A 128 -4.13 7.48 -15.68
C PRO A 128 -3.39 8.30 -16.74
N TRP A 129 -2.06 8.34 -16.67
CA TRP A 129 -1.19 9.04 -17.62
C TRP A 129 -0.49 8.09 -18.60
N THR A 130 -1.01 6.87 -18.71
CA THR A 130 -0.60 5.80 -19.63
C THR A 130 0.83 5.31 -19.40
N LEU A 131 1.29 5.31 -18.15
CA LEU A 131 2.53 4.68 -17.73
C LEU A 131 2.25 3.46 -16.86
N PRO A 132 3.12 2.42 -16.93
CA PRO A 132 3.02 1.32 -16.00
C PRO A 132 3.39 1.77 -14.58
N TYR A 133 2.71 1.20 -13.59
CA TYR A 133 3.10 1.34 -12.20
C TYR A 133 4.45 0.65 -11.93
N GLU A 134 5.19 1.19 -10.97
CA GLU A 134 6.48 0.67 -10.58
C GLU A 134 6.53 0.25 -9.10
N ILE A 135 7.49 -0.62 -8.79
CA ILE A 135 7.75 -1.10 -7.44
C ILE A 135 9.23 -0.95 -7.10
N ASP A 136 9.48 -0.32 -5.96
CA ASP A 136 10.78 -0.35 -5.30
C ASP A 136 10.71 -1.33 -4.14
N THR A 137 11.24 -2.53 -4.38
CA THR A 137 11.23 -3.64 -3.41
C THR A 137 12.09 -3.37 -2.19
N ARG A 138 13.12 -2.52 -2.31
CA ARG A 138 13.99 -2.13 -1.19
C ARG A 138 13.26 -1.12 -0.32
N LYS A 139 12.84 0.00 -0.91
CA LYS A 139 12.07 1.02 -0.19
C LYS A 139 10.72 0.49 0.30
N GLY A 140 10.22 -0.59 -0.30
CA GLY A 140 8.95 -1.19 0.06
C GLY A 140 7.77 -0.31 -0.36
N VAL A 141 7.86 0.32 -1.54
CA VAL A 141 6.84 1.22 -2.08
C VAL A 141 6.39 0.80 -3.48
N VAL A 142 5.12 1.05 -3.76
CA VAL A 142 4.54 1.03 -5.13
C VAL A 142 4.22 2.46 -5.50
N PHE A 143 4.50 2.87 -6.74
CA PHE A 143 4.27 4.24 -7.17
C PHE A 143 3.85 4.35 -8.64
N SER A 144 3.19 5.45 -8.96
CA SER A 144 3.00 5.98 -10.32
C SER A 144 3.80 7.27 -10.44
N CYS A 145 4.40 7.49 -11.61
CA CYS A 145 5.24 8.66 -11.94
C CYS A 145 4.43 9.92 -12.27
N GLY A 146 3.14 9.96 -11.93
CA GLY A 146 2.31 11.14 -12.08
C GLY A 146 2.13 11.62 -13.53
N ALA A 147 1.78 12.91 -13.65
CA ALA A 147 1.52 13.56 -14.91
C ALA A 147 2.80 13.91 -15.67
N ASP A 148 3.90 14.17 -14.95
CA ASP A 148 5.18 14.57 -15.52
C ASP A 148 6.00 13.40 -16.08
N LYS A 149 5.57 12.16 -15.77
CA LYS A 149 6.12 10.90 -16.27
C LYS A 149 7.56 10.65 -15.81
N ARG A 150 7.98 11.25 -14.70
CA ARG A 150 9.36 11.18 -14.20
C ARG A 150 9.37 10.67 -12.77
N PRO A 151 10.11 9.60 -12.47
CA PRO A 151 10.20 9.11 -11.11
C PRO A 151 10.99 10.08 -10.22
N GLY A 152 10.59 10.18 -8.96
CA GLY A 152 11.24 10.99 -7.92
C GLY A 152 10.82 12.46 -7.90
N THR A 153 9.73 12.82 -8.57
CA THR A 153 9.20 14.18 -8.62
C THR A 153 8.03 14.36 -7.64
N PHE A 154 7.49 15.58 -7.56
CA PHE A 154 6.49 15.93 -6.54
C PHE A 154 5.11 15.33 -6.82
N ASP A 155 4.79 15.04 -8.08
CA ASP A 155 3.52 14.45 -8.50
C ASP A 155 3.49 12.92 -8.44
N ASP A 156 4.59 12.30 -8.01
CA ASP A 156 4.64 10.86 -7.75
C ASP A 156 3.64 10.43 -6.69
N ILE A 157 2.83 9.43 -7.02
CA ILE A 157 1.87 8.84 -6.09
C ILE A 157 2.49 7.60 -5.46
N VAL A 158 3.18 7.81 -4.34
CA VAL A 158 3.89 6.76 -3.62
C VAL A 158 3.04 6.18 -2.50
N ILE A 159 2.83 4.85 -2.52
CA ILE A 159 2.16 4.12 -1.44
C ILE A 159 3.09 3.05 -0.87
N PRO A 160 3.47 3.15 0.42
CA PRO A 160 4.28 2.12 1.06
C PRO A 160 3.48 0.84 1.28
N PHE A 161 4.06 -0.30 0.92
CA PHE A 161 3.57 -1.63 1.29
C PHE A 161 4.36 -2.26 2.44
N ARG A 162 5.56 -1.74 2.73
CA ARG A 162 6.34 -2.03 3.94
C ARG A 162 6.59 -0.76 4.74
N ALA A 163 6.77 -0.90 6.05
CA ALA A 163 7.20 0.22 6.89
C ALA A 163 8.62 0.66 6.51
N PRO A 164 8.96 1.96 6.62
CA PRO A 164 10.34 2.43 6.55
C PRO A 164 11.23 1.68 7.55
N PHE A 165 12.53 1.57 7.27
CA PHE A 165 13.47 0.96 8.23
C PHE A 165 13.90 2.00 9.28
N GLU A 166 13.50 1.80 10.53
CA GLU A 166 13.67 2.76 11.62
C GLU A 166 14.09 2.05 12.90
N ALA A 167 14.87 2.73 13.73
CA ALA A 167 15.18 2.29 15.08
C ALA A 167 14.07 2.79 16.01
N LEU A 168 13.39 1.86 16.68
CA LEU A 168 12.17 2.16 17.43
C LEU A 168 12.46 2.50 18.89
N ASN A 169 13.18 1.61 19.58
CA ASN A 169 13.49 1.78 21.00
C ASN A 169 14.74 1.01 21.40
N ALA A 170 15.28 1.38 22.56
CA ALA A 170 16.36 0.67 23.23
C ALA A 170 15.90 0.27 24.63
N ARG A 171 16.21 -0.96 25.04
CA ARG A 171 15.98 -1.47 26.40
C ARG A 171 17.25 -2.03 26.99
N PHE A 172 17.52 -1.74 28.27
CA PHE A 172 18.59 -2.41 29.00
C PHE A 172 18.05 -3.70 29.64
N ASP A 173 18.56 -4.83 29.17
CA ASP A 173 18.33 -6.15 29.75
C ASP A 173 19.41 -6.42 30.81
N VAL A 174 19.05 -6.13 32.06
CA VAL A 174 19.91 -6.33 33.23
C VAL A 174 20.34 -7.79 33.39
N GLY A 175 19.44 -8.74 33.10
CA GLY A 175 19.69 -10.17 33.29
C GLY A 175 20.75 -10.69 32.32
N ASN A 176 20.67 -10.28 31.07
CA ASN A 176 21.60 -10.71 30.01
C ASN A 176 22.79 -9.77 29.79
N ARG A 177 22.92 -8.71 30.62
CA ARG A 177 23.97 -7.68 30.48
C ARG A 177 24.01 -7.13 29.06
N ALA A 178 22.83 -6.88 28.48
CA ALA A 178 22.71 -6.52 27.07
C ALA A 178 21.84 -5.28 26.91
N VAL A 179 22.19 -4.41 25.97
CA VAL A 179 21.28 -3.38 25.47
C VAL A 179 20.64 -3.92 24.20
N VAL A 180 19.32 -3.97 24.17
CA VAL A 180 18.54 -4.48 23.04
C VAL A 180 17.93 -3.31 22.30
N VAL A 181 18.21 -3.21 21.01
CA VAL A 181 17.64 -2.20 20.10
C VAL A 181 16.62 -2.88 19.23
N SER A 182 15.40 -2.34 19.17
CA SER A 182 14.34 -2.84 18.28
C SER A 182 14.20 -1.99 17.04
N PHE A 183 13.89 -2.63 15.92
CA PHE A 183 13.75 -2.00 14.62
C PHE A 183 12.38 -2.30 14.01
N SER A 184 11.94 -1.46 13.08
CA SER A 184 10.69 -1.65 12.34
C SER A 184 10.76 -2.78 11.29
N ARG A 185 11.98 -3.22 10.92
CA ARG A 185 12.22 -4.29 9.93
C ARG A 185 13.33 -5.22 10.43
N ALA A 186 13.36 -6.44 9.89
CA ALA A 186 14.41 -7.40 10.19
C ALA A 186 15.79 -6.84 9.79
N VAL A 187 16.78 -6.93 10.67
CA VAL A 187 18.10 -6.32 10.48
C VAL A 187 19.05 -7.27 9.76
N SER A 188 19.80 -6.75 8.79
CA SER A 188 20.85 -7.50 8.11
C SER A 188 22.05 -7.72 9.03
N ARG A 189 22.41 -8.99 9.23
CA ARG A 189 23.59 -9.38 10.03
C ARG A 189 24.89 -8.82 9.49
N ALA A 190 24.98 -8.60 8.17
CA ALA A 190 26.20 -8.14 7.51
C ALA A 190 26.57 -6.68 7.84
N THR A 191 25.62 -5.88 8.34
CA THR A 191 25.84 -4.45 8.59
C THR A 191 25.94 -4.09 10.07
N ILE A 192 25.89 -5.09 10.95
CA ILE A 192 25.95 -4.86 12.38
C ILE A 192 27.41 -4.87 12.81
N THR A 193 27.88 -3.69 13.19
CA THR A 193 29.23 -3.45 13.71
C THR A 193 29.15 -2.46 14.86
N THR A 194 30.25 -2.31 15.59
CA THR A 194 30.38 -1.28 16.64
C THR A 194 30.41 0.14 16.06
N GLU A 195 30.51 0.30 14.74
CA GLU A 195 30.35 1.59 14.08
C GLU A 195 28.88 1.91 13.80
N THR A 196 28.07 0.89 13.50
CA THR A 196 26.66 1.06 13.17
C THR A 196 25.75 1.07 14.39
N VAL A 197 26.13 0.38 15.48
CA VAL A 197 25.44 0.43 16.77
C VAL A 197 26.45 0.69 17.88
N LYS A 198 26.38 1.88 18.49
CA LYS A 198 27.23 2.31 19.60
C LYS A 198 26.40 2.42 20.87
N VAL A 199 26.95 1.93 21.97
CA VAL A 199 26.34 2.04 23.31
C VAL A 199 27.33 2.77 24.20
N THR A 200 26.88 3.86 24.81
CA THR A 200 27.66 4.65 25.77
C THR A 200 26.87 4.81 27.07
N GLY A 201 27.57 4.99 28.19
CA GLY A 201 26.96 5.09 29.51
C GLY A 201 27.38 3.96 30.45
N GLY A 202 26.65 3.86 31.57
CA GLY A 202 27.09 3.10 32.74
C GLY A 202 28.23 3.78 33.50
N SER A 203 28.26 3.58 34.81
CA SER A 203 29.40 3.97 35.65
C SER A 203 29.86 2.76 36.46
N PRO A 204 31.08 2.24 36.25
CA PRO A 204 32.06 2.64 35.22
C PRO A 204 31.55 2.43 33.78
N PRO A 205 32.12 3.09 32.75
CA PRO A 205 31.67 2.94 31.36
C PRO A 205 31.73 1.50 30.83
N ALA A 206 30.68 1.07 30.12
CA ALA A 206 30.62 -0.24 29.48
C ALA A 206 31.29 -0.23 28.09
N GLN A 207 31.81 -1.39 27.66
CA GLN A 207 32.22 -1.65 26.28
C GLN A 207 31.38 -2.77 25.69
N ILE A 208 31.12 -2.71 24.38
CA ILE A 208 30.42 -3.77 23.65
C ILE A 208 31.39 -4.92 23.40
N THR A 209 31.06 -6.12 23.90
CA THR A 209 31.82 -7.35 23.65
C THR A 209 31.38 -8.03 22.37
N THR A 210 30.06 -8.05 22.13
CA THR A 210 29.46 -8.72 20.96
C THR A 210 28.19 -8.00 20.55
N LEU A 211 28.00 -7.85 19.25
CA LEU A 211 26.73 -7.44 18.66
C LEU A 211 26.15 -8.62 17.87
N SER A 212 24.88 -8.91 18.08
CA SER A 212 24.20 -9.94 17.30
C SER A 212 22.74 -9.63 17.06
N VAL A 213 22.22 -10.11 15.93
CA VAL A 213 20.77 -10.18 15.70
C VAL A 213 20.21 -11.32 16.54
N ASP A 214 19.10 -11.07 17.22
CA ASP A 214 18.39 -12.14 17.90
C ASP A 214 17.82 -13.14 16.87
N MET A 215 18.24 -14.40 16.97
CA MET A 215 17.80 -15.45 16.04
C MET A 215 16.31 -15.77 16.18
N THR A 216 15.72 -15.51 17.34
CA THR A 216 14.29 -15.70 17.59
C THR A 216 13.46 -14.47 17.20
N ASN A 217 14.09 -13.30 17.12
CA ASN A 217 13.45 -12.05 16.74
C ASN A 217 14.40 -11.18 15.88
N PRO A 218 14.35 -11.31 14.55
CA PRO A 218 15.29 -10.63 13.66
C PRO A 218 15.12 -9.10 13.62
N TYR A 219 14.10 -8.57 14.30
CA TYR A 219 13.86 -7.14 14.48
C TYR A 219 14.64 -6.57 15.67
N GLN A 220 15.44 -7.38 16.37
CA GLN A 220 16.21 -6.94 17.53
C GLN A 220 17.71 -7.19 17.35
N VAL A 221 18.50 -6.18 17.70
CA VAL A 221 19.96 -6.28 17.85
C VAL A 221 20.32 -6.22 19.32
N LYS A 222 21.10 -7.19 19.80
CA LYS A 222 21.61 -7.24 21.17
C LYS A 222 23.08 -6.81 21.17
N ALA A 223 23.37 -5.76 21.93
CA ALA A 223 24.72 -5.34 22.27
C ALA A 223 25.08 -5.87 23.66
N PHE A 224 25.88 -6.93 23.72
CA PHE A 224 26.35 -7.50 24.97
C PHE A 224 27.46 -6.65 25.55
N LEU A 225 27.35 -6.36 26.84
CA LEU A 225 28.29 -5.53 27.57
C LEU A 225 29.33 -6.39 28.27
N ASN A 226 30.55 -5.88 28.37
CA ASN A 226 31.64 -6.53 29.09
C ASN A 226 31.44 -6.58 30.62
N ARG A 227 30.45 -5.85 31.14
CA ARG A 227 30.15 -5.71 32.58
C ARG A 227 28.64 -5.73 32.82
N GLY A 228 28.25 -6.24 33.99
CA GLY A 228 26.86 -6.20 34.45
C GLY A 228 26.58 -4.99 35.34
N TYR A 229 25.36 -4.47 35.27
CA TYR A 229 24.89 -3.36 36.09
C TYR A 229 23.60 -3.75 36.80
N THR A 230 23.44 -3.40 38.07
CA THR A 230 22.16 -3.54 38.79
C THR A 230 21.20 -2.41 38.44
N SER A 231 21.75 -1.23 38.12
CA SER A 231 21.03 -0.08 37.55
C SER A 231 22.00 0.73 36.69
N ALA A 232 21.60 1.12 35.49
CA ALA A 232 22.38 1.99 34.62
C ALA A 232 21.50 2.68 33.57
N THR A 233 21.98 3.84 33.10
CA THR A 233 21.44 4.53 31.92
C THR A 233 22.45 4.44 30.79
N PHE A 234 21.97 4.11 29.60
CA PHE A 234 22.74 4.03 28.37
C PHE A 234 22.14 4.92 27.29
N SER A 235 23.01 5.49 26.46
CA SER A 235 22.67 6.10 25.19
C SER A 235 23.12 5.17 24.07
N VAL A 236 22.25 4.97 23.09
CA VAL A 236 22.50 4.11 21.93
C VAL A 236 22.44 4.96 20.68
N GLN A 237 23.54 5.00 19.92
CA GLN A 237 23.58 5.64 18.61
C GLN A 237 23.50 4.58 17.53
N VAL A 238 22.61 4.78 16.56
CA VAL A 238 22.40 3.91 15.41
C VAL A 238 22.69 4.70 14.14
N ALA A 239 23.66 4.24 13.35
CA ALA A 239 24.07 4.90 12.11
C ALA A 239 23.17 4.52 10.93
N THR A 240 23.11 5.37 9.90
CA THR A 240 22.32 5.12 8.68
C THR A 240 22.85 3.98 7.80
N THR A 241 24.07 3.53 8.04
CA THR A 241 24.73 2.44 7.32
C THR A 241 24.25 1.05 7.76
N ILE A 242 23.52 0.93 8.87
CA ILE A 242 22.80 -0.31 9.19
C ILE A 242 21.69 -0.53 8.17
N THR A 243 21.52 -1.77 7.71
CA THR A 243 20.48 -2.12 6.74
C THR A 243 19.55 -3.20 7.26
N SER A 244 18.33 -3.22 6.74
CA SER A 244 17.43 -4.36 6.88
C SER A 244 17.88 -5.54 6.00
N THR A 245 17.30 -6.73 6.20
CA THR A 245 17.67 -7.95 5.45
C THR A 245 17.56 -7.81 3.94
N ASP A 246 16.71 -6.90 3.46
CA ASP A 246 16.56 -6.57 2.06
C ASP A 246 17.46 -5.41 1.56
N GLY A 247 18.43 -4.99 2.37
CA GLY A 247 19.41 -3.97 2.01
C GLY A 247 18.90 -2.53 2.10
N THR A 248 17.76 -2.29 2.74
CA THR A 248 17.25 -0.92 2.95
C THR A 248 18.03 -0.23 4.05
N PRO A 249 18.64 0.95 3.81
CA PRO A 249 19.30 1.71 4.87
C PRO A 249 18.29 2.28 5.87
N LEU A 250 18.77 2.58 7.08
CA LEU A 250 17.96 3.24 8.10
C LEU A 250 17.49 4.62 7.60
N SER A 251 16.23 4.96 7.84
CA SER A 251 15.62 6.21 7.35
C SER A 251 16.34 7.46 7.84
N SER A 252 16.90 7.40 9.05
CA SER A 252 17.67 8.47 9.69
C SER A 252 18.54 7.90 10.81
N ALA A 253 19.65 8.56 11.13
CA ALA A 253 20.44 8.19 12.31
C ALA A 253 19.61 8.41 13.58
N ALA A 254 19.69 7.47 14.52
CA ALA A 254 18.89 7.52 15.75
C ALA A 254 19.79 7.59 16.99
N THR A 255 19.36 8.35 18.00
CA THR A 255 19.92 8.32 19.35
C THR A 255 18.82 7.95 20.32
N LEU A 256 18.96 6.80 20.98
CA LEU A 256 17.96 6.23 21.89
C LEU A 256 18.53 6.21 23.31
N SER A 257 17.75 6.58 24.30
CA SER A 257 18.12 6.46 25.71
C SER A 257 17.41 5.27 26.34
N THR A 258 18.11 4.54 27.20
CA THR A 258 17.50 3.46 27.98
C THR A 258 18.04 3.43 29.39
N ALA A 259 17.18 3.14 30.35
CA ALA A 259 17.56 2.87 31.72
C ALA A 259 16.90 1.57 32.18
N GLY A 260 17.59 0.82 33.01
CA GLY A 260 17.03 -0.40 33.60
C GLY A 260 17.59 -0.60 34.98
N SER A 261 16.74 -1.06 35.91
CA SER A 261 17.11 -1.46 37.26
C SER A 261 16.59 -2.87 37.55
N ARG A 262 17.34 -3.65 38.32
CA ARG A 262 16.88 -4.95 38.82
C ARG A 262 15.95 -4.71 40.01
N SER A 263 14.69 -5.13 39.89
CA SER A 263 13.78 -5.14 41.04
C SER A 263 14.29 -6.14 42.07
N THR A 264 14.70 -5.65 43.24
CA THR A 264 14.96 -6.47 44.42
C THR A 264 13.64 -6.63 45.16
N THR A 265 12.92 -7.70 44.86
CA THR A 265 11.82 -8.23 45.67
C THR A 265 12.23 -9.58 46.21
#